data_AF-A0A1B0GWY1-F1
#
_entry.id   AF-A0A1B0GWY1-F1
#
_cell.length_a   1.000
_cell.length_b   1.000
_cell.length_c   1.000
_cell.angle_alpha   90.00
_cell.angle_beta   90.00
_cell.angle_gamma   90.00
#
_symmetry.space_group_name_H-M   'P 1'
#
loop_
_entity.id
_entity.type
_entity.pdbx_description
1 polymer ?
#
loop_
_entity_poly.entity_id
_entity_poly.type
_entity_poly.pdbx_seq_one_letter_code
_entity_poly.pdbx_strand_id
1 'polypeptide(L)'
;MTHINEDKRKTEAQKQIFDVVYEVDGCPANLLSSHRSLIQRVETVSLGEHPCDRGEQVTLFLFNDCLEIARKRHKVIGTFRSPHDRTRPPASLKHIHLMPLSQIKKVLDIRETEDCHNAFALLVRPPTEQANVLLSFQMTSEELPKESWLKMLCRHVANTICKADAGIPSPSLVSLPSFFERRSHTLSRSTTHLI
;
A
#
# COMPACT_ATOMS: atom_id res chain seq x y z
N MET A 1 -0.13 -36.43 7.79
CA MET A 1 -1.33 -35.59 7.52
C MET A 1 -1.11 -34.08 7.72
N THR A 2 -0.03 -33.64 8.37
CA THR A 2 0.27 -32.21 8.60
C THR A 2 0.79 -31.47 7.36
N HIS A 3 1.51 -32.14 6.46
CA HIS A 3 2.05 -31.54 5.24
C HIS A 3 0.97 -31.13 4.21
N ILE A 4 -0.10 -31.92 4.08
CA ILE A 4 -1.19 -31.68 3.10
C ILE A 4 -1.90 -30.34 3.37
N ASN A 5 -2.09 -29.99 4.65
CA ASN A 5 -2.79 -28.76 5.02
C ASN A 5 -1.92 -27.51 4.77
N GLU A 6 -0.60 -27.65 4.96
CA GLU A 6 0.37 -26.59 4.68
C GLU A 6 0.52 -26.34 3.17
N ASP A 7 0.56 -27.41 2.36
CA ASP A 7 0.64 -27.29 0.90
C ASP A 7 -0.64 -26.69 0.31
N LYS A 8 -1.81 -27.02 0.87
CA LYS A 8 -3.08 -26.39 0.50
C LYS A 8 -3.05 -24.89 0.81
N ARG A 9 -2.60 -24.50 2.01
CA ARG A 9 -2.49 -23.08 2.41
C ARG A 9 -1.54 -22.29 1.51
N LYS A 10 -0.40 -22.88 1.12
CA LYS A 10 0.54 -22.27 0.17
C LYS A 10 -0.07 -22.09 -1.23
N THR A 11 -0.80 -23.10 -1.71
CA THR A 11 -1.47 -23.04 -3.01
C THR A 11 -2.55 -21.95 -3.03
N GLU A 12 -3.36 -21.83 -1.97
CA GLU A 12 -4.38 -20.78 -1.83
C GLU A 12 -3.75 -19.39 -1.74
N ALA A 13 -2.66 -19.24 -0.97
CA ALA A 13 -1.93 -17.97 -0.87
C ALA A 13 -1.34 -17.55 -2.24
N GLN A 14 -0.77 -18.49 -3.00
CA GLN A 14 -0.27 -18.21 -4.34
C GLN A 14 -1.40 -17.81 -5.30
N LYS A 15 -2.55 -18.48 -5.24
CA LYS A 15 -3.73 -18.12 -6.05
C LYS A 15 -4.15 -16.67 -5.81
N GLN A 16 -4.18 -16.20 -4.56
CA GLN A 16 -4.51 -14.81 -4.25
C GLN A 16 -3.53 -13.81 -4.89
N ILE A 17 -2.23 -14.14 -4.95
CA ILE A 17 -1.24 -13.27 -5.62
C ILE A 17 -1.50 -13.26 -7.14
N PHE A 18 -1.81 -14.40 -7.74
CA PHE A 18 -2.19 -14.47 -9.15
C PHE A 18 -3.41 -13.62 -9.45
N ASP A 19 -4.43 -13.62 -8.57
CA ASP A 19 -5.61 -12.78 -8.74
C ASP A 19 -5.24 -11.28 -8.74
N VAL A 20 -4.32 -10.85 -7.87
CA VAL A 20 -3.80 -9.45 -7.87
C VAL A 20 -3.06 -9.12 -9.17
N VAL A 21 -2.14 -9.97 -9.61
CA VAL A 21 -1.42 -9.79 -10.90
C VAL A 21 -2.39 -9.82 -12.09
N TYR A 22 -3.50 -10.54 -11.95
CA TYR A 22 -4.54 -10.60 -12.95
C TYR A 22 -5.35 -9.29 -13.03
N GLU A 23 -5.64 -8.70 -11.88
CA GLU A 23 -6.46 -7.51 -11.73
C GLU A 23 -5.70 -6.20 -12.03
N VAL A 24 -4.41 -6.17 -11.71
CA VAL A 24 -3.55 -4.98 -11.83
C VAL A 24 -2.74 -5.00 -13.12
N ASP A 25 -3.09 -4.14 -14.07
CA ASP A 25 -2.34 -3.98 -15.31
C ASP A 25 -0.95 -3.40 -15.05
N GLY A 26 0.09 -4.00 -15.65
CA GLY A 26 1.48 -3.60 -15.44
C GLY A 26 2.07 -4.00 -14.08
N CYS A 27 1.41 -4.88 -13.32
CA CYS A 27 1.94 -5.38 -12.05
C CYS A 27 3.28 -6.09 -12.29
N PRO A 28 4.35 -5.78 -11.55
CA PRO A 28 5.67 -6.31 -11.83
C PRO A 28 5.75 -7.81 -11.52
N ALA A 29 6.40 -8.58 -12.39
CA ALA A 29 6.46 -10.04 -12.28
C ALA A 29 7.15 -10.54 -11.01
N ASN A 30 8.04 -9.72 -10.43
CA ASN A 30 8.67 -10.01 -9.14
C ASN A 30 7.67 -10.01 -7.97
N LEU A 31 6.40 -9.65 -8.18
CA LEU A 31 5.33 -9.85 -7.21
C LEU A 31 5.08 -11.35 -6.94
N LEU A 32 5.22 -12.19 -7.97
CA LEU A 32 5.07 -13.65 -7.91
C LEU A 32 6.29 -14.28 -7.22
N SER A 33 6.27 -14.29 -5.90
CA SER A 33 7.32 -14.88 -5.05
C SER A 33 6.76 -15.99 -4.18
N SER A 34 7.50 -17.09 -4.03
CA SER A 34 7.08 -18.26 -3.24
C SER A 34 7.01 -18.01 -1.74
N HIS A 35 7.72 -16.99 -1.24
CA HIS A 35 7.71 -16.60 0.18
C HIS A 35 6.76 -15.44 0.47
N ARG A 36 6.07 -14.91 -0.55
CA ARG A 36 5.13 -13.82 -0.39
C ARG A 36 3.74 -14.36 -0.11
N SER A 37 2.99 -13.64 0.72
CA SER A 37 1.58 -13.90 0.96
C SER A 37 0.82 -12.58 1.03
N LEU A 38 -0.34 -12.51 0.39
CA LEU A 38 -1.25 -11.38 0.56
C LEU A 38 -1.76 -11.37 2.01
N ILE A 39 -1.65 -10.22 2.67
CA ILE A 39 -2.11 -10.04 4.05
C ILE A 39 -3.46 -9.34 4.05
N GLN A 40 -3.58 -8.24 3.30
CA GLN A 40 -4.79 -7.43 3.31
C GLN A 40 -4.90 -6.58 2.04
N ARG A 41 -6.11 -6.46 1.52
CA ARG A 41 -6.51 -5.49 0.50
C ARG A 41 -7.27 -4.35 1.17
N VAL A 42 -6.97 -3.10 0.81
CA VAL A 42 -7.71 -1.92 1.29
C VAL A 42 -8.01 -0.99 0.14
N GLU A 43 -9.28 -0.62 0.01
CA GLU A 43 -9.73 0.41 -0.93
C GLU A 43 -9.58 1.79 -0.27
N THR A 44 -8.97 2.72 -1.01
CA THR A 44 -8.63 4.06 -0.53
C THR A 44 -8.83 5.13 -1.60
N VAL A 45 -8.74 6.40 -1.19
CA VAL A 45 -8.64 7.56 -2.06
C VAL A 45 -7.34 8.30 -1.76
N SER A 46 -6.61 8.71 -2.81
CA SER A 46 -5.40 9.54 -2.68
C SER A 46 -5.77 10.96 -2.21
N LEU A 47 -5.11 11.46 -1.16
CA LEU A 47 -5.35 12.80 -0.62
C LEU A 47 -4.27 13.83 -1.01
N GLY A 48 -3.12 13.38 -1.50
CA GLY A 48 -1.99 14.24 -1.86
C GLY A 48 -1.64 14.21 -3.34
N GLU A 49 -0.49 14.78 -3.69
CA GLU A 49 0.07 14.77 -5.06
C GLU A 49 0.76 13.44 -5.40
N HIS A 50 1.12 12.67 -4.36
CA HIS A 50 1.74 11.36 -4.48
C HIS A 50 0.86 10.30 -3.79
N PRO A 51 0.79 9.06 -4.32
CA PRO A 51 1.52 8.54 -5.49
C PRO A 51 0.82 8.83 -6.83
N CYS A 52 -0.35 9.46 -6.80
CA CYS A 52 -1.12 9.87 -7.97
C CYS A 52 -1.98 11.08 -7.61
N ASP A 53 -2.68 11.62 -8.61
CA ASP A 53 -3.54 12.79 -8.46
C ASP A 53 -4.53 12.64 -7.28
N ARG A 54 -4.76 13.76 -6.61
CA ARG A 54 -5.69 13.83 -5.48
C ARG A 54 -7.11 13.47 -5.92
N GLY A 55 -7.78 12.64 -5.13
CA GLY A 55 -9.14 12.18 -5.39
C GLY A 55 -9.22 10.88 -6.20
N GLU A 56 -8.10 10.38 -6.73
CA GLU A 56 -8.07 9.10 -7.44
C GLU A 56 -8.34 7.92 -6.50
N GLN A 57 -9.10 6.94 -6.99
CA GLN A 57 -9.33 5.68 -6.26
C GLN A 57 -8.09 4.81 -6.36
N VAL A 58 -7.57 4.41 -5.21
CA VAL A 58 -6.33 3.63 -5.08
C VAL A 58 -6.61 2.40 -4.21
N THR A 59 -6.23 1.24 -4.71
CA THR A 59 -6.26 -0.01 -3.96
C THR A 59 -4.85 -0.31 -3.46
N LEU A 60 -4.73 -0.58 -2.16
CA LEU A 60 -3.50 -0.99 -1.51
C LEU A 60 -3.55 -2.50 -1.25
N PHE A 61 -2.53 -3.22 -1.71
CA PHE A 61 -2.35 -4.64 -1.41
C PHE A 61 -1.13 -4.80 -0.51
N LEU A 62 -1.37 -5.05 0.77
CA LEU A 62 -0.32 -5.35 1.74
C LEU A 62 0.08 -6.81 1.62
N PHE A 63 1.33 -7.04 1.26
CA PHE A 63 1.98 -8.33 1.37
C PHE A 63 2.86 -8.39 2.63
N ASN A 64 3.38 -9.57 2.93
CA ASN A 64 4.21 -9.76 4.13
C ASN A 64 5.55 -8.99 4.12
N ASP A 65 6.03 -8.57 2.95
CA ASP A 65 7.33 -7.92 2.73
C ASP A 65 7.29 -6.64 1.88
N CYS A 66 6.20 -6.40 1.14
CA CYS A 66 6.02 -5.22 0.28
C CYS A 66 4.56 -4.69 0.29
N LEU A 67 4.38 -3.50 -0.25
CA LEU A 67 3.09 -2.85 -0.46
C LEU A 67 2.94 -2.51 -1.95
N GLU A 68 1.94 -3.09 -2.60
CA GLU A 68 1.56 -2.76 -3.98
C GLU A 68 0.49 -1.67 -3.95
N ILE A 69 0.71 -0.61 -4.72
CA ILE A 69 -0.22 0.49 -4.93
C ILE A 69 -0.70 0.46 -6.37
N ALA A 70 -2.01 0.31 -6.55
CA ALA A 70 -2.64 0.33 -7.86
C ALA A 70 -3.80 1.33 -7.90
N ARG A 71 -3.89 2.13 -8.97
CA ARG A 71 -5.04 3.03 -9.17
C ARG A 71 -6.13 2.35 -9.96
N LYS A 72 -7.38 2.73 -9.70
CA LYS A 72 -8.50 2.32 -10.52
C LYS A 72 -8.37 2.88 -11.93
N ARG A 73 -8.69 2.07 -12.94
CA ARG A 73 -8.79 2.56 -14.31
C ARG A 73 -10.08 3.34 -14.49
N HIS A 74 -9.97 4.52 -15.08
CA HIS A 74 -11.14 5.24 -15.56
C HIS A 74 -11.79 4.40 -16.67
N LYS A 75 -13.12 4.21 -16.59
CA LYS A 75 -13.85 3.51 -17.64
C LYS A 75 -13.81 4.36 -18.91
N VAL A 76 -12.95 4.00 -19.86
CA VAL A 76 -13.01 4.57 -21.20
C VAL A 76 -14.27 4.01 -21.86
N ILE A 77 -15.31 4.85 -21.98
CA ILE A 77 -16.49 4.54 -22.78
C ILE A 77 -16.06 4.62 -24.26
N GLY A 78 -15.76 3.45 -24.83
CA GLY A 78 -15.84 3.16 -26.26
C GLY A 78 -14.71 3.69 -27.17
N THR A 79 -14.08 2.78 -27.92
CA THR A 79 -13.84 2.90 -29.36
C THR A 79 -13.43 1.51 -29.88
N PHE A 80 -14.10 1.05 -30.93
CA PHE A 80 -13.89 -0.19 -31.68
C PHE A 80 -12.45 -0.76 -31.59
N ARG A 81 -12.25 -1.78 -30.74
CA ARG A 81 -11.03 -2.61 -30.78
C ARG A 81 -11.36 -3.93 -31.45
N SER A 82 -10.47 -4.36 -32.35
CA SER A 82 -10.57 -5.58 -33.16
C SER A 82 -11.02 -6.80 -32.33
N PRO A 83 -11.88 -7.69 -32.85
CA PRO A 83 -12.46 -8.82 -32.10
C PRO A 83 -11.47 -9.91 -31.67
N HIS A 84 -10.19 -9.83 -32.07
CA HIS A 84 -9.30 -11.00 -32.12
C HIS A 84 -8.37 -11.22 -30.92
N ASP A 85 -8.45 -10.44 -29.83
CA ASP A 85 -7.35 -10.46 -28.84
C ASP A 85 -7.77 -10.33 -27.36
N ARG A 86 -8.87 -10.96 -26.95
CA ARG A 86 -9.29 -10.93 -25.53
C ARG A 86 -9.58 -12.31 -24.96
N THR A 87 -8.53 -13.07 -24.70
CA THR A 87 -8.59 -14.26 -23.82
C THR A 87 -8.66 -13.89 -22.33
N ARG A 88 -8.42 -12.62 -21.98
CA ARG A 88 -8.38 -12.11 -20.60
C ARG A 88 -9.35 -10.93 -20.41
N PRO A 89 -10.27 -10.96 -19.42
CA PRO A 89 -10.99 -9.79 -18.94
C PRO A 89 -10.05 -8.59 -18.75
N PRO A 90 -10.47 -7.38 -19.15
CA PRO A 90 -9.64 -6.20 -19.00
C PRO A 90 -9.38 -5.92 -17.51
N ALA A 91 -8.11 -5.75 -17.16
CA ALA A 91 -7.67 -5.34 -15.83
C ALA A 91 -8.41 -4.07 -15.37
N SER A 92 -8.92 -4.10 -14.13
CA SER A 92 -9.68 -3.01 -13.49
C SER A 92 -8.78 -1.98 -12.83
N LEU A 93 -7.55 -2.39 -12.48
CA LEU A 93 -6.56 -1.55 -11.82
C LEU A 93 -5.34 -1.35 -12.72
N LYS A 94 -4.56 -0.31 -12.46
CA LYS A 94 -3.28 -0.01 -13.10
C LYS A 94 -2.22 0.15 -12.01
N HIS A 95 -1.11 -0.56 -12.16
CA HIS A 95 0.06 -0.44 -11.30
C HIS A 95 0.52 1.02 -11.20
N ILE A 96 0.83 1.47 -9.98
CA ILE A 96 1.55 2.72 -9.74
C ILE A 96 2.94 2.40 -9.21
N HIS A 97 3.03 1.66 -8.10
CA HIS A 97 4.28 1.42 -7.43
C HIS A 97 4.23 0.18 -6.53
N LEU A 98 5.26 -0.66 -6.63
CA LEU A 98 5.50 -1.79 -5.72
C LEU A 98 6.68 -1.43 -4.82
N MET A 99 6.43 -1.16 -3.54
CA MET A 99 7.48 -0.77 -2.60
C MET A 99 7.76 -1.85 -1.55
N PRO A 100 9.03 -2.22 -1.30
CA PRO A 100 9.41 -2.96 -0.10
C PRO A 100 8.98 -2.22 1.16
N LEU A 101 8.51 -2.94 2.19
CA LEU A 101 8.06 -2.31 3.44
C LEU A 101 9.19 -1.56 4.19
N SER A 102 10.46 -1.91 3.92
CA SER A 102 11.64 -1.20 4.47
C SER A 102 11.80 0.25 3.97
N GLN A 103 11.10 0.62 2.89
CA GLN A 103 11.06 2.00 2.39
C GLN A 103 10.13 2.89 3.23
N ILE A 104 9.18 2.31 3.97
CA ILE A 104 8.28 3.04 4.88
C ILE A 104 9.07 3.44 6.12
N LYS A 105 9.26 4.74 6.33
CA LYS A 105 9.97 5.30 7.49
C LYS A 105 9.04 5.57 8.66
N LYS A 106 7.80 6.00 8.38
CA LYS A 106 6.76 6.24 9.39
C LYS A 106 5.38 5.94 8.83
N VAL A 107 4.53 5.36 9.66
CA VAL A 107 3.08 5.27 9.45
C VAL A 107 2.44 6.36 10.31
N LEU A 108 1.63 7.22 9.71
CA LEU A 108 1.03 8.39 10.33
C LEU A 108 -0.47 8.19 10.41
N ASP A 109 -1.00 8.17 11.63
CA ASP A 109 -2.44 8.21 11.88
C ASP A 109 -2.92 9.67 11.86
N ILE A 110 -3.82 9.99 10.93
CA ILE A 110 -4.43 11.32 10.85
C ILE A 110 -5.70 11.29 11.68
N ARG A 111 -5.79 12.19 12.67
CA ARG A 111 -6.94 12.27 13.55
C ARG A 111 -8.19 12.64 12.76
N GLU A 112 -9.31 12.05 13.15
CA GLU A 112 -10.63 12.39 12.62
C GLU A 112 -10.92 13.89 12.87
N THR A 113 -11.40 14.58 11.85
CA THR A 113 -11.92 15.95 11.92
C THR A 113 -13.26 16.03 11.19
N GLU A 114 -13.97 17.16 11.27
CA GLU A 114 -15.26 17.32 10.58
C GLU A 114 -15.17 17.01 9.07
N ASP A 115 -14.08 17.41 8.42
CA ASP A 115 -13.87 17.28 6.98
C ASP A 115 -12.98 16.08 6.57
N CYS A 116 -12.40 15.35 7.51
CA CYS A 116 -11.40 14.33 7.24
C CYS A 116 -11.59 13.11 8.13
N HIS A 117 -12.10 12.03 7.55
CA HIS A 117 -12.36 10.78 8.26
C HIS A 117 -11.55 9.62 7.72
N ASN A 118 -11.16 8.66 8.55
CA ASN A 118 -10.45 7.45 8.18
C ASN A 118 -9.16 7.69 7.36
N ALA A 119 -8.48 8.80 7.62
CA ALA A 119 -7.27 9.19 6.90
C ALA A 119 -5.99 8.69 7.60
N PHE A 120 -4.99 8.37 6.79
CA PHE A 120 -3.64 8.03 7.24
C PHE A 120 -2.61 8.43 6.19
N ALA A 121 -1.33 8.42 6.54
CA ALA A 121 -0.26 8.67 5.58
C ALA A 121 0.98 7.80 5.84
N LEU A 122 1.77 7.59 4.79
CA LEU A 122 3.04 6.89 4.84
C LEU A 122 4.15 7.87 4.48
N LEU A 123 5.10 8.04 5.38
CA LEU A 123 6.35 8.73 5.06
C LEU A 123 7.31 7.68 4.49
N VAL A 124 7.56 7.75 3.18
CA VAL A 124 8.41 6.80 2.46
C VAL A 124 9.69 7.47 2.00
N ARG A 125 10.75 6.67 1.81
CA ARG A 125 11.98 7.11 1.15
C ARG A 125 12.20 6.26 -0.10
N PRO A 126 11.79 6.73 -1.29
CA PRO A 126 12.05 6.05 -2.54
C PRO A 126 13.56 5.93 -2.77
N PRO A 127 14.07 4.86 -3.43
CA PRO A 127 15.50 4.73 -3.74
C PRO A 127 15.99 5.79 -4.73
N THR A 128 15.08 6.29 -5.56
CA THR A 128 15.34 7.25 -6.63
C THR A 128 15.37 8.70 -6.15
N GLU A 129 14.85 8.97 -4.96
CA GLU A 129 14.72 10.33 -4.42
C GLU A 129 15.61 10.51 -3.19
N GLN A 130 16.27 11.67 -3.10
CA GLN A 130 17.07 12.03 -1.92
C GLN A 130 16.21 12.54 -0.76
N ALA A 131 14.91 12.73 -0.98
CA ALA A 131 13.96 13.26 0.00
C ALA A 131 12.93 12.20 0.43
N ASN A 132 12.31 12.46 1.58
CA ASN A 132 11.14 11.67 1.99
C ASN A 132 9.90 12.16 1.24
N VAL A 133 9.06 11.23 0.80
CA VAL A 133 7.77 11.51 0.16
C VAL A 133 6.64 11.13 1.11
N LEU A 134 5.59 11.94 1.14
CA LEU A 134 4.39 11.66 1.92
C LEU A 134 3.30 11.10 1.00
N LEU A 135 2.84 9.89 1.27
CA LEU A 135 1.71 9.26 0.59
C LEU A 135 0.49 9.29 1.50
N SER A 136 -0.51 10.10 1.18
CA SER A 136 -1.69 10.32 2.04
C SER A 136 -2.92 9.65 1.45
N PHE A 137 -3.65 8.93 2.29
CA PHE A 137 -4.80 8.11 1.89
C PHE A 137 -5.98 8.30 2.83
N GLN A 138 -7.18 8.14 2.28
CA GLN A 138 -8.41 7.99 3.03
C GLN A 138 -8.99 6.59 2.78
N MET A 139 -9.22 5.81 3.84
CA MET A 139 -9.87 4.50 3.69
C MET A 139 -11.35 4.67 3.34
N THR A 140 -11.83 3.89 2.38
CA THR A 140 -13.24 3.87 1.98
C THR A 140 -13.95 2.58 2.38
N SER A 141 -13.21 1.58 2.89
CA SER A 141 -13.77 0.33 3.38
C SER A 141 -14.26 0.49 4.83
N GLU A 142 -15.52 0.15 5.07
CA GLU A 142 -16.11 0.13 6.42
C GLU A 142 -15.86 -1.21 7.15
N GLU A 143 -15.47 -2.26 6.42
CA GLU A 143 -15.27 -3.61 6.98
C GLU A 143 -14.01 -3.70 7.86
N LEU A 144 -13.00 -2.89 7.58
CA LEU A 144 -11.72 -2.88 8.29
C LEU A 144 -11.51 -1.53 8.98
N PRO A 145 -11.60 -1.45 10.32
CA PRO A 145 -11.30 -0.22 11.05
C PRO A 145 -9.88 0.29 10.77
N LYS A 146 -9.73 1.60 10.63
CA LYS A 146 -8.42 2.25 10.38
C LYS A 146 -7.36 1.80 11.38
N GLU A 147 -7.69 1.74 12.67
CA GLU A 147 -6.74 1.33 13.71
C GLU A 147 -6.23 -0.10 13.50
N SER A 148 -7.11 -1.03 13.12
CA SER A 148 -6.75 -2.43 12.82
C SER A 148 -5.83 -2.52 11.59
N TRP A 149 -6.12 -1.75 10.55
CA TRP A 149 -5.25 -1.63 9.37
C TRP A 149 -3.87 -1.08 9.74
N LEU A 150 -3.80 0.03 10.47
CA LEU A 150 -2.53 0.66 10.84
C LEU A 150 -1.69 -0.25 11.75
N LYS A 151 -2.32 -0.94 12.72
CA LYS A 151 -1.63 -1.94 13.55
C LYS A 151 -1.07 -3.08 12.70
N MET A 152 -1.85 -3.58 11.74
CA MET A 152 -1.42 -4.65 10.84
C MET A 152 -0.25 -4.21 9.95
N LEU A 153 -0.36 -3.03 9.34
CA LEU A 153 0.70 -2.44 8.51
C LEU A 153 1.99 -2.26 9.30
N CYS A 154 1.93 -1.63 10.48
CA CYS A 154 3.08 -1.44 11.35
C CYS A 154 3.74 -2.76 11.75
N ARG A 155 2.95 -3.80 12.07
CA ARG A 155 3.48 -5.13 12.39
C ARG A 155 4.29 -5.71 11.23
N HIS A 156 3.78 -5.62 10.01
CA HIS A 156 4.50 -6.14 8.84
C HIS A 156 5.73 -5.31 8.49
N VAL A 157 5.67 -3.98 8.59
CA VAL A 157 6.83 -3.09 8.42
C VAL A 157 7.94 -3.45 9.43
N ALA A 158 7.60 -3.59 10.72
CA ALA A 158 8.55 -3.98 11.75
C ALA A 158 9.17 -5.37 11.48
N ASN A 159 8.35 -6.36 11.11
CA ASN A 159 8.83 -7.70 10.79
C ASN A 159 9.82 -7.71 9.62
N THR A 160 9.59 -6.90 8.58
CA THR A 160 10.51 -6.79 7.44
C THR A 160 11.83 -6.15 7.85
N ILE A 161 11.79 -5.08 8.66
CA ILE A 161 13.00 -4.38 9.11
C ILE A 161 13.83 -5.29 10.03
N CYS A 162 13.22 -5.94 11.02
CA CYS A 162 13.94 -6.82 11.94
C CYS A 162 14.55 -8.06 11.27
N LYS A 163 13.92 -8.57 10.19
CA LYS A 163 14.49 -9.67 9.39
C LYS A 163 15.67 -9.23 8.54
N ALA A 164 15.65 -8.01 8.01
CA ALA A 164 16.75 -7.48 7.21
C ALA A 164 18.01 -7.20 8.07
N ASP A 165 17.83 -6.88 9.35
CA ASP A 165 18.92 -6.54 10.28
C ASP A 165 19.60 -7.78 10.92
N ALA A 166 18.99 -8.97 10.82
CA ALA A 166 19.54 -10.21 11.37
C ALA A 166 20.82 -10.72 10.65
N GLY A 167 21.27 -10.04 9.59
CA GLY A 167 22.46 -10.39 8.80
C GLY A 167 23.68 -9.47 8.99
N ILE A 168 23.61 -8.43 9.82
CA ILE A 168 24.72 -7.49 10.02
C ILE A 168 24.95 -7.31 11.54
N PRO A 169 26.06 -7.78 12.13
CA PRO A 169 26.42 -7.35 13.47
C PRO A 169 26.97 -5.92 13.36
N SER A 170 26.15 -4.92 13.67
CA SER A 170 26.66 -3.57 13.91
C SER A 170 26.11 -2.99 15.22
N PRO A 171 26.96 -2.31 16.01
CA PRO A 171 26.70 -2.02 17.41
C PRO A 171 25.99 -0.68 17.55
N SER A 172 24.66 -0.67 17.49
CA SER A 172 23.87 0.46 17.98
C SER A 172 22.45 0.03 18.35
N LEU A 173 22.34 -0.99 19.18
CA LEU A 173 21.11 -1.30 19.92
C LEU A 173 21.06 -0.48 21.21
N VAL A 174 21.02 0.85 21.11
CA VAL A 174 20.56 1.73 22.20
C VAL A 174 19.90 2.96 21.60
N SER A 175 18.70 2.77 21.04
CA SER A 175 17.59 3.74 21.02
C SER A 175 16.61 3.28 19.95
N LEU A 176 15.54 2.60 20.37
CA LEU A 176 14.27 2.80 19.69
C LEU A 176 13.96 4.29 19.85
N PRO A 177 13.93 5.12 18.80
CA PRO A 177 13.38 6.45 18.96
C PRO A 177 11.90 6.27 19.31
N SER A 178 11.38 7.20 20.12
CA SER A 178 9.97 7.41 20.37
C SER A 178 9.21 7.72 19.06
N PHE A 179 9.14 6.76 18.14
CA PHE A 179 8.50 6.89 16.83
C PHE A 179 6.97 7.04 16.93
N PHE A 180 6.41 6.84 18.12
CA PHE A 180 5.01 7.11 18.47
C PHE A 180 4.81 8.44 19.21
N GLU A 181 5.67 9.43 19.01
CA GLU A 181 5.36 10.79 19.43
C GLU A 181 4.24 11.36 18.54
N ARG A 182 3.06 11.51 19.14
CA ARG A 182 1.78 11.92 18.55
C ARG A 182 1.84 13.39 18.08
N ARG A 183 2.59 13.71 17.02
CA ARG A 183 2.59 15.05 16.42
C ARG A 183 1.41 15.22 15.47
N SER A 184 0.45 16.03 15.91
CA SER A 184 -0.67 16.51 15.11
C SER A 184 -0.16 17.42 13.99
N HIS A 185 -0.41 17.04 12.74
CA HIS A 185 -0.27 17.95 11.61
C HIS A 185 -1.67 18.44 11.23
N THR A 186 -1.94 19.72 11.46
CA THR A 186 -3.12 20.40 10.92
C THR A 186 -2.78 20.87 9.51
N LEU A 187 -3.50 20.39 8.50
CA LEU A 187 -3.44 20.95 7.14
C LEU A 187 -4.07 22.35 7.18
N SER A 188 -3.23 23.38 7.13
CA SER A 188 -3.68 24.77 7.03
C SER A 188 -4.33 25.01 5.66
N ARG A 189 -5.62 25.36 5.66
CA ARG A 189 -6.32 25.92 4.51
C ARG A 189 -5.70 27.29 4.20
N SER A 190 -4.99 27.40 3.08
CA SER A 190 -4.68 28.69 2.50
C SER A 190 -5.94 29.22 1.81
N THR A 191 -6.73 30.00 2.55
CA THR A 191 -7.76 30.87 1.99
C THR A 191 -7.13 32.24 1.86
N THR A 192 -6.85 32.68 0.63
CA THR A 192 -6.67 34.12 0.37
C THR A 192 -7.80 34.55 -0.55
N HIS A 193 -8.70 35.34 0.03
CA HIS A 193 -9.84 35.98 -0.60
C HIS A 193 -9.39 37.05 -1.61
N LEU A 194 -10.24 37.25 -2.62
CA LEU A 194 -10.29 38.40 -3.53
C LEU A 194 -10.10 39.75 -2.81
N ILE A 195 -9.35 40.66 -3.43
CA ILE A 195 -9.83 41.97 -3.93
C ILE A 195 -9.21 42.19 -5.32
#